data_AF-A0A2C6AMX4-F1
#
_entry.id   AF-A0A2C6AMX4-F1
#
_cell.length_a   1.000
_cell.length_b   1.000
_cell.length_c   1.000
_cell.angle_alpha   90.00
_cell.angle_beta   90.00
_cell.angle_gamma   90.00
#
_symmetry.space_group_name_H-M   'P 1'
#
loop_
_entity.id
_entity.type
_entity.pdbx_description
1 polymer ?
#
loop_
_entity_poly.entity_id
_entity_poly.type
_entity_poly.pdbx_seq_one_letter_code
_entity_poly.pdbx_strand_id
1 'polypeptide(L)'
;MSLSAFVVPVFLDTHDDANKILQQWACLYLYGRAYLPALCVATCGFYGYIAVSRRRVARWYALAAVSTFAMVPFTWLAMTPTNNTLFGLAASASPPNLSLVRGLLVRWAWLHVTRSLAPLIGAFVGLASLLRELRVQ
;
A
#
# COMPACT_ATOMS: atom_id res chain seq x y z
N MET A 1 4.26 4.59 5.57
CA MET A 1 5.51 4.76 4.78
C MET A 1 5.66 3.59 3.84
N SER A 2 5.96 3.82 2.56
CA SER A 2 6.09 2.73 1.59
C SER A 2 7.49 2.17 1.57
N LEU A 3 7.70 0.98 2.14
CA LEU A 3 9.00 0.27 2.10
C LEU A 3 9.51 0.10 0.65
N SER A 4 8.60 0.01 -0.32
CA SER A 4 8.94 -0.09 -1.74
C SER A 4 9.77 1.08 -2.27
N ALA A 5 9.59 2.29 -1.72
CA ALA A 5 10.29 3.48 -2.20
C ALA A 5 11.80 3.42 -1.96
N PHE A 6 12.22 2.70 -0.93
CA PHE A 6 13.63 2.52 -0.58
C PHE A 6 14.18 1.19 -1.07
N VAL A 7 13.37 0.12 -0.98
CA VAL A 7 13.82 -1.23 -1.30
C VAL A 7 13.95 -1.46 -2.81
N VAL A 8 13.09 -0.86 -3.64
CA VAL A 8 13.17 -1.05 -5.10
C VAL A 8 14.47 -0.50 -5.69
N PRO A 9 14.91 0.74 -5.38
CA PRO A 9 16.24 1.20 -5.81
C PRO A 9 17.36 0.25 -5.41
N VAL A 10 17.33 -0.27 -4.18
CA VAL A 10 18.33 -1.25 -3.72
C VAL A 10 18.33 -2.50 -4.60
N PHE A 11 17.17 -3.07 -4.93
CA PHE A 11 17.10 -4.22 -5.85
C PHE A 11 17.69 -3.92 -7.22
N LEU A 12 17.42 -2.73 -7.75
CA LEU A 12 17.86 -2.30 -9.07
C LEU A 12 19.37 -2.03 -9.15
N ASP A 13 19.96 -1.54 -8.05
CA ASP A 13 21.40 -1.21 -7.98
C ASP A 13 22.27 -2.41 -7.63
N THR A 14 21.74 -3.40 -6.90
CA THR A 14 22.53 -4.53 -6.38
C THR A 14 22.48 -5.78 -7.25
N HIS A 15 21.60 -5.83 -8.25
CA HIS A 15 21.41 -7.02 -9.08
C HIS A 15 21.33 -6.67 -10.58
N ASP A 16 22.08 -7.44 -11.38
CA ASP A 16 21.97 -7.45 -12.85
C ASP A 16 21.23 -8.68 -13.39
N ASP A 17 20.77 -9.56 -12.50
CA ASP A 17 19.99 -10.75 -12.83
C ASP A 17 18.49 -10.49 -12.58
N ALA A 18 17.71 -10.54 -13.66
CA ALA A 18 16.28 -10.31 -13.64
C ALA A 18 15.53 -11.32 -12.75
N ASN A 19 15.99 -12.57 -12.67
CA ASN A 19 15.34 -13.60 -11.86
C ASN A 19 15.49 -13.32 -10.36
N LYS A 20 16.69 -12.90 -9.93
CA LYS A 20 16.93 -12.53 -8.53
C LYS A 20 16.11 -11.32 -8.11
N ILE A 21 16.02 -10.32 -8.98
CA ILE A 21 15.18 -9.13 -8.78
C ILE A 21 13.71 -9.52 -8.61
N LEU A 22 13.18 -10.37 -9.50
CA LEU A 22 11.80 -10.85 -9.43
C LEU A 22 11.53 -11.67 -8.16
N GLN A 23 12.48 -12.52 -7.76
CA GLN A 23 12.38 -13.31 -6.53
C GLN A 23 12.32 -12.42 -5.29
N GLN A 24 13.20 -11.42 -5.19
CA GLN A 24 13.22 -10.47 -4.07
C GLN A 24 11.95 -9.63 -4.01
N TRP A 25 11.50 -9.14 -5.17
CA TRP A 25 10.22 -8.45 -5.27
C TRP A 25 9.03 -9.33 -4.85
N ALA A 26 8.98 -10.59 -5.29
CA ALA A 26 7.91 -11.52 -4.95
C ALA A 26 7.86 -11.76 -3.43
N CYS A 27 9.02 -11.95 -2.79
CA CYS A 27 9.11 -12.03 -1.34
C CYS A 27 8.57 -10.77 -0.65
N LEU A 28 9.01 -9.59 -1.09
CA LEU A 28 8.52 -8.30 -0.55
C LEU A 28 7.00 -8.17 -0.68
N TYR A 29 6.44 -8.54 -1.84
CA TYR A 29 5.00 -8.51 -2.07
C TYR A 29 4.25 -9.47 -1.14
N LEU A 30 4.74 -10.69 -0.98
CA LEU A 30 4.10 -11.72 -0.15
C LEU A 30 4.04 -11.29 1.32
N TYR A 31 5.13 -10.72 1.86
CA TYR A 31 5.12 -10.16 3.21
C TYR A 31 4.12 -9.01 3.35
N GLY A 32 4.08 -8.09 2.38
CA GLY A 32 3.11 -6.99 2.38
C GLY A 32 1.67 -7.50 2.36
N ARG A 33 1.36 -8.49 1.51
CA ARG A 33 0.02 -9.08 1.40
C ARG A 33 -0.41 -9.81 2.66
N ALA A 34 0.53 -10.41 3.42
CA ALA A 34 0.20 -11.16 4.63
C ALA A 34 -0.30 -10.25 5.77
N TYR A 35 0.36 -9.11 6.02
CA TYR A 35 0.11 -8.29 7.21
C TYR A 35 -0.74 -7.04 6.95
N LEU A 36 -0.57 -6.39 5.80
CA LEU A 36 -1.17 -5.07 5.56
C LEU A 36 -2.71 -5.07 5.45
N PRO A 37 -3.38 -6.09 4.89
CA PRO A 37 -4.84 -6.14 4.87
C PRO A 37 -5.45 -6.18 6.26
N ALA A 38 -4.88 -6.99 7.18
CA ALA A 38 -5.35 -7.07 8.55
C ALA A 38 -5.22 -5.71 9.26
N LEU A 39 -4.09 -5.02 9.08
CA LEU A 39 -3.89 -3.68 9.63
C LEU A 39 -4.90 -2.67 9.07
N CYS A 40 -5.17 -2.72 7.76
CA CYS A 40 -6.18 -1.88 7.11
C CYS A 40 -7.56 -2.06 7.75
N VAL A 41 -8.00 -3.31 7.88
CA VAL A 41 -9.31 -3.65 8.46
C VAL A 41 -9.39 -3.19 9.91
N ALA A 42 -8.35 -3.44 10.71
CA ALA A 42 -8.30 -3.00 12.10
C ALA A 42 -8.40 -1.48 12.24
N THR A 43 -7.61 -0.72 11.48
CA THR A 43 -7.64 0.75 11.52
C THR A 43 -8.98 1.31 11.05
N CYS A 44 -9.53 0.77 9.94
CA CYS A 44 -10.86 1.16 9.47
C CYS A 44 -11.94 0.85 10.52
N GLY A 45 -11.84 -0.29 11.19
CA GLY A 45 -12.73 -0.70 12.27
C GLY A 45 -12.70 0.25 13.46
N PHE A 46 -11.51 0.68 13.90
CA PHE A 46 -11.37 1.67 14.97
C PHE A 46 -12.00 3.02 14.60
N TYR A 47 -11.75 3.52 13.39
CA TYR A 47 -12.39 4.75 12.93
C TYR A 47 -13.92 4.61 12.82
N GLY A 48 -14.41 3.48 12.30
CA GLY A 48 -15.84 3.18 12.23
C GLY A 48 -16.50 3.13 13.61
N TYR A 49 -15.86 2.45 14.57
CA TYR A 49 -16.34 2.36 15.95
C TYR A 49 -16.48 3.75 16.60
N ILE A 50 -15.46 4.61 16.46
CA ILE A 50 -15.51 5.98 16.99
C ILE A 50 -16.59 6.78 16.28
N ALA A 51 -16.74 6.62 14.95
CA ALA A 51 -17.74 7.35 14.19
C ALA A 51 -19.17 7.04 14.66
N VAL A 52 -19.47 5.79 15.01
CA VAL A 52 -20.77 5.39 15.56
C VAL A 52 -20.93 5.84 17.02
N SER A 53 -19.86 5.76 17.81
CA SER A 53 -19.90 6.07 19.24
C SER A 53 -19.93 7.57 19.56
N ARG A 54 -19.40 8.43 18.67
CA ARG A 54 -19.23 9.87 18.90
C ARG A 54 -19.84 10.72 17.79
N ARG A 55 -21.14 11.00 17.90
CA ARG A 55 -21.95 11.78 16.93
C ARG A 55 -21.31 13.10 16.48
N ARG A 56 -20.66 13.83 17.41
CA ARG A 56 -20.07 15.17 17.14
C ARG A 56 -18.93 15.14 16.11
N VAL A 57 -18.16 14.05 16.07
CA VAL A 57 -16.99 13.89 15.19
C VAL A 57 -17.18 12.78 14.15
N ALA A 58 -18.36 12.16 14.12
CA ALA A 58 -18.69 11.01 13.30
C ALA A 58 -18.28 11.17 11.84
N ARG A 59 -18.59 12.33 11.24
CA ARG A 59 -18.23 12.63 9.83
C ARG A 59 -16.73 12.56 9.55
N TRP A 60 -15.89 12.96 10.51
CA TRP A 60 -14.45 13.03 10.31
C TRP A 60 -13.80 11.66 10.49
N TYR A 61 -14.26 10.88 11.47
CA TYR A 61 -13.83 9.49 11.61
C TYR A 61 -14.35 8.60 10.48
N ALA A 62 -15.56 8.86 9.95
CA ALA A 62 -16.04 8.21 8.75
C ALA A 62 -15.15 8.53 7.53
N LEU A 63 -14.77 9.82 7.35
CA LEU A 63 -13.82 10.21 6.31
C LEU A 63 -12.47 9.53 6.48
N ALA A 64 -11.95 9.41 7.71
CA ALA A 64 -10.72 8.70 7.99
C ALA A 64 -10.82 7.21 7.60
N ALA A 65 -11.90 6.54 7.99
CA ALA A 65 -12.17 5.14 7.64
C ALA A 65 -12.26 4.94 6.12
N VAL A 66 -13.05 5.75 5.41
CA VAL A 66 -13.20 5.66 3.95
C VAL A 66 -11.87 5.93 3.25
N SER A 67 -11.11 6.92 3.70
CA SER A 67 -9.79 7.23 3.12
C SER A 67 -8.80 6.09 3.31
N THR A 68 -8.76 5.47 4.50
CA THR A 68 -7.93 4.28 4.74
C THR A 68 -8.39 3.10 3.88
N PHE A 69 -9.70 2.87 3.76
CA PHE A 69 -10.24 1.76 2.98
C PHE A 69 -10.06 1.93 1.47
N ALA A 70 -10.04 3.17 0.97
CA ALA A 70 -9.90 3.49 -0.46
C ALA A 70 -8.62 2.93 -1.10
N MET A 71 -7.61 2.58 -0.31
CA MET A 71 -6.42 1.90 -0.84
C MET A 71 -6.71 0.48 -1.37
N VAL A 72 -7.76 -0.19 -0.88
CA VAL A 72 -8.15 -1.54 -1.30
C VAL A 72 -8.60 -1.56 -2.76
N PRO A 73 -9.63 -0.79 -3.17
CA PRO A 73 -10.03 -0.74 -4.59
C PRO A 73 -8.91 -0.20 -5.49
N PHE A 74 -8.08 0.74 -5.02
CA PHE A 74 -6.89 1.17 -5.77
C PHE A 74 -5.95 0.01 -6.06
N THR A 75 -5.70 -0.85 -5.07
CA THR A 75 -4.83 -2.02 -5.24
C THR A 75 -5.38 -2.95 -6.32
N TRP A 76 -6.67 -3.24 -6.28
CA TRP A 76 -7.31 -4.16 -7.20
C TRP A 76 -7.34 -3.61 -8.63
N LEU A 77 -7.64 -2.33 -8.81
CA LEU A 77 -7.80 -1.72 -10.13
C LEU A 77 -6.48 -1.30 -10.77
N ALA A 78 -5.58 -0.69 -10.01
CA ALA A 78 -4.36 -0.08 -10.54
C ALA A 78 -3.12 -0.96 -10.42
N MET A 79 -3.02 -1.79 -9.37
CA MET A 79 -1.80 -2.57 -9.11
C MET A 79 -1.85 -3.99 -9.66
N THR A 80 -3.03 -4.61 -9.70
CA THR A 80 -3.22 -5.99 -10.18
C THR A 80 -2.58 -6.26 -11.54
N PRO A 81 -2.73 -5.41 -12.58
CA PRO A 81 -2.11 -5.69 -13.88
C PRO A 81 -0.59 -5.81 -13.79
N THR A 82 0.07 -4.85 -13.12
CA THR A 82 1.52 -4.86 -12.92
C THR A 82 1.98 -6.07 -12.11
N ASN A 83 1.26 -6.41 -11.04
CA ASN A 83 1.57 -7.57 -10.20
C ASN A 83 1.47 -8.87 -11.01
N ASN A 84 0.39 -9.05 -11.79
CA ASN A 84 0.18 -10.24 -12.59
C ASN A 84 1.28 -10.41 -13.64
N THR A 85 1.69 -9.31 -14.30
CA THR A 85 2.81 -9.35 -15.25
C THR A 85 4.12 -9.75 -14.56
N LEU A 86 4.44 -9.15 -13.40
CA LEU A 86 5.66 -9.48 -12.66
C LEU A 86 5.66 -10.93 -12.17
N PHE A 87 4.54 -11.45 -11.67
CA PHE A 87 4.41 -12.87 -11.31
C PHE A 87 4.50 -13.80 -12.51
N GLY A 88 3.91 -13.41 -13.65
CA GLY A 88 4.02 -14.16 -14.90
C GLY A 88 5.46 -14.26 -15.39
N LEU A 89 6.23 -13.16 -15.31
CA LEU A 89 7.66 -13.15 -15.62
C LEU A 89 8.47 -14.01 -14.65
N ALA A 90 8.13 -13.97 -13.35
CA ALA A 90 8.81 -14.78 -12.34
C ALA A 90 8.56 -16.29 -12.50
N ALA A 91 7.42 -16.68 -13.09
CA ALA A 91 7.06 -18.07 -13.35
C ALA A 91 7.48 -18.55 -14.76
N SER A 92 8.02 -17.68 -15.61
CA SER A 92 8.43 -18.00 -16.98
C SER A 92 9.67 -18.90 -16.99
N ALA A 93 9.67 -19.90 -17.88
CA ALA A 93 10.84 -20.75 -18.13
C ALA A 93 11.93 -20.02 -18.94
N SER A 94 11.55 -19.02 -19.73
CA SER A 94 12.49 -18.20 -20.50
C SER A 94 13.04 -17.06 -19.64
N PRO A 95 14.35 -16.73 -19.75
CA PRO A 95 14.96 -15.67 -18.98
C PRO A 95 14.28 -14.33 -19.27
N PRO A 96 13.75 -13.64 -18.25
CA PRO A 96 13.02 -12.40 -18.45
C PRO A 96 13.96 -11.27 -18.85
N ASN A 97 13.47 -10.38 -19.72
CA ASN A 97 14.23 -9.21 -20.12
C ASN A 97 14.44 -8.27 -18.91
N LEU A 98 15.70 -8.01 -18.55
CA LEU A 98 16.06 -7.18 -17.41
C LEU A 98 15.47 -5.77 -17.49
N SER A 99 15.56 -5.11 -18.64
CA SER A 99 15.04 -3.74 -18.81
C SER A 99 13.52 -3.66 -18.60
N LEU A 100 12.78 -4.68 -19.05
CA LEU A 100 11.35 -4.80 -18.81
C LEU A 100 11.04 -4.95 -17.31
N VAL A 101 11.76 -5.85 -16.62
CA VAL A 101 11.60 -6.08 -15.18
C VAL A 101 11.87 -4.80 -14.39
N ARG A 102 12.97 -4.10 -14.71
CA ARG A 102 13.33 -2.82 -14.07
C ARG A 102 12.22 -1.77 -14.26
N GLY A 103 11.71 -1.62 -15.49
CA GLY A 103 10.62 -0.67 -15.78
C GLY A 103 9.32 -1.00 -15.03
N LEU A 104 8.95 -2.28 -14.96
CA LEU A 104 7.78 -2.73 -14.21
C LEU A 104 7.94 -2.50 -12.70
N LEU A 105 9.13 -2.70 -12.14
CA LEU A 105 9.39 -2.43 -10.73
C LEU A 105 9.34 -0.94 -10.37
N VAL A 106 9.87 -0.07 -11.23
CA VAL A 106 9.75 1.39 -11.04
C VAL A 106 8.28 1.79 -11.06
N ARG A 107 7.50 1.30 -12.03
CA ARG A 107 6.04 1.52 -12.07
C ARG A 107 5.35 1.01 -10.81
N TRP A 108 5.70 -0.20 -10.37
CA TRP A 108 5.14 -0.81 -9.17
C TRP A 108 5.47 -0.01 -7.90
N ALA A 109 6.69 0.53 -7.79
CA ALA A 109 7.10 1.38 -6.69
C ALA A 109 6.25 2.66 -6.60
N TRP A 110 6.04 3.33 -7.74
CA TRP A 110 5.19 4.51 -7.83
C TRP A 110 3.74 4.22 -7.45
N LEU A 111 3.18 3.11 -7.94
CA LEU A 111 1.83 2.69 -7.56
C LEU A 111 1.70 2.46 -6.06
N HIS A 112 2.70 1.87 -5.40
CA HIS A 112 2.70 1.71 -3.93
C HIS A 112 2.81 3.03 -3.17
N VAL A 113 3.60 3.98 -3.67
CA VAL A 113 3.66 5.33 -3.10
C VAL A 113 2.28 5.99 -3.17
N THR A 114 1.64 5.98 -4.34
CA THR A 114 0.28 6.49 -4.53
C THR A 114 -0.72 5.81 -3.60
N ARG A 115 -0.69 4.46 -3.53
CA ARG A 115 -1.54 3.67 -2.62
C ARG A 115 -1.38 4.12 -1.17
N SER A 116 -0.16 4.43 -0.74
CA SER A 116 0.17 4.78 0.65
C SER A 116 -0.35 6.16 1.07
N LEU A 117 -0.74 7.02 0.13
CA LEU A 117 -1.32 8.33 0.43
C LEU A 117 -2.71 8.21 1.06
N ALA A 118 -3.51 7.24 0.62
CA ALA A 118 -4.87 7.05 1.11
C ALA A 118 -4.94 6.76 2.63
N PRO A 119 -4.23 5.76 3.19
CA PRO A 119 -4.20 5.55 4.64
C PRO A 119 -3.48 6.67 5.40
N LEU A 120 -2.54 7.38 4.77
CA LEU A 120 -1.88 8.54 5.37
C LEU A 120 -2.86 9.70 5.58
N ILE A 121 -3.70 9.99 4.57
CA ILE A 121 -4.80 10.97 4.70
C ILE A 121 -5.73 10.55 5.83
N GLY A 122 -6.13 9.27 5.88
CA GLY A 122 -6.95 8.74 6.97
C GLY A 122 -6.33 8.98 8.35
N ALA A 123 -5.03 8.72 8.50
CA ALA A 123 -4.28 8.97 9.73
C ALA A 123 -4.29 10.45 10.15
N PHE A 124 -4.03 11.37 9.21
CA PHE A 124 -4.08 12.81 9.49
C PHE A 124 -5.46 13.29 9.90
N VAL A 125 -6.52 12.85 9.19
CA VAL A 125 -7.90 13.20 9.51
C VAL A 125 -8.30 12.65 10.88
N GLY A 126 -7.95 11.40 11.19
CA GLY A 126 -8.21 10.78 12.49
C GLY A 126 -7.51 11.50 13.63
N LEU A 127 -6.22 11.85 13.47
CA LEU A 127 -5.45 12.59 14.47
C LEU A 127 -5.99 14.00 14.67
N ALA A 128 -6.29 14.74 13.60
CA ALA A 128 -6.87 16.07 13.69
C ALA A 128 -8.23 16.06 14.41
N SER A 129 -9.02 15.00 14.21
CA SER A 129 -10.30 14.82 14.90
C SER A 129 -10.11 14.58 16.38
N LEU A 130 -9.16 13.70 16.75
CA LEU A 130 -8.82 13.45 18.15
C LEU A 130 -8.37 14.74 18.86
N LEU A 131 -7.48 15.52 18.23
CA LEU A 131 -7.02 16.79 18.79
C LEU A 131 -8.15 17.81 18.97
N ARG A 132 -9.14 17.82 18.07
CA ARG A 132 -10.33 18.68 18.21
C ARG A 132 -11.20 18.26 19.40
N GLU A 133 -11.31 16.97 19.68
CA GLU A 133 -12.07 16.51 20.84
C GLU A 133 -11.38 16.88 22.16
N LEU A 134 -10.07 16.69 22.25
CA LEU A 134 -9.29 17.02 23.45
C LEU A 134 -9.28 18.52 23.77
N ARG A 135 -9.45 19.39 22.76
CA ARG A 135 -9.51 20.85 22.97
C ARG A 135 -10.87 21.37 23.40
N VAL A 136 -11.91 20.54 23.34
CA VAL A 136 -13.30 20.94 23.65
C VAL A 136 -13.83 20.25 24.92
N GLN A 137 -13.03 19.39 25.52
CA GLN A 137 -13.21 18.88 26.89
C GLN A 137 -12.49 19.81 27.87
#